data_AF-A0A831PKN3-F1
#
_entry.id   AF-A0A831PKN3-F1
#
_cell.length_a   1.000
_cell.length_b   1.000
_cell.length_c   1.000
_cell.angle_alpha   90.00
_cell.angle_beta   90.00
_cell.angle_gamma   90.00
#
_symmetry.space_group_name_H-M   'P 1'
#
loop_
_entity.id
_entity.type
_entity.pdbx_description
1 polymer ?
#
loop_
_entity_poly.entity_id
_entity_poly.type
_entity_poly.pdbx_seq_one_letter_code
_entity_poly.pdbx_strand_id
1 'polypeptide(L)' 'LIAQLTAPVRWTQTVKNMISDGAASFTEIGPGKVLQGLVKKVDRTMETFGIDRFAE' A
#
# COMPACT_ATOMS: atom_id res chain seq x y z
N LEU A 1 2.39 16.67 -9.93
CA LEU A 1 1.09 15.99 -9.75
C LEU A 1 0.22 15.92 -11.01
N ILE A 2 0.32 16.86 -11.98
CA ILE A 2 -0.47 16.83 -13.23
C ILE A 2 -0.32 15.50 -14.00
N ALA A 3 0.91 14.97 -14.11
CA ALA A 3 1.16 13.73 -14.83
C ALA A 3 0.42 12.50 -14.27
N GLN A 4 0.12 12.46 -12.96
CA GLN A 4 -0.59 11.32 -12.37
C GLN A 4 -2.03 11.19 -12.86
N LEU A 5 -2.63 12.27 -13.36
CA LEU A 5 -3.99 12.26 -13.89
C LEU A 5 -4.12 11.45 -15.19
N THR A 6 -3.04 11.36 -15.97
CA THR A 6 -3.05 10.70 -17.29
C THR A 6 -2.06 9.56 -17.41
N ALA A 7 -1.10 9.43 -16.49
CA ALA A 7 -0.15 8.34 -16.44
C ALA A 7 -0.66 7.16 -15.60
N PRO A 8 -0.21 5.93 -15.88
CA PRO A 8 -0.58 4.76 -15.09
C PRO A 8 -0.04 4.84 -13.65
N VAL A 9 -0.81 4.34 -12.70
CA VAL A 9 -0.37 4.20 -11.30
C VAL A 9 0.55 2.98 -11.18
N ARG A 10 1.83 3.23 -10.91
CA ARG A 10 2.88 2.19 -10.81
C ARG A 10 2.93 1.50 -9.45
N TRP A 11 1.79 1.03 -8.95
CA TRP A 11 1.61 0.52 -7.58
C TRP A 11 2.64 -0.56 -7.19
N THR A 12 2.76 -1.63 -7.98
CA THR A 12 3.69 -2.74 -7.71
C THR A 12 5.14 -2.26 -7.56
N GLN A 13 5.56 -1.30 -8.39
CA GLN A 13 6.91 -0.75 -8.31
C GLN A 13 7.10 0.07 -7.04
N THR A 14 6.11 0.91 -6.70
CA THR A 14 6.16 1.71 -5.47
C THR A 14 6.30 0.83 -4.24
N VAL A 15 5.53 -0.26 -4.13
CA VAL A 15 5.63 -1.20 -3.00
C VAL A 15 7.00 -1.89 -2.96
N LYS A 16 7.51 -2.38 -4.09
CA LYS A 16 8.86 -2.98 -4.15
C LYS A 16 9.96 -2.01 -3.72
N ASN A 17 9.85 -0.74 -4.11
CA ASN A 17 10.81 0.28 -3.71
C ASN A 17 10.75 0.50 -2.19
N MET A 18 9.56 0.67 -1.60
CA MET A 18 9.43 0.84 -0.15
C MET A 18 10.02 -0.35 0.64
N ILE A 19 9.80 -1.58 0.18
CA ILE A 19 10.42 -2.77 0.79
C ILE A 19 11.94 -2.74 0.66
N SER A 20 12.46 -2.39 -0.52
CA SER A 20 13.91 -2.23 -0.74
C SER A 20 14.52 -1.13 0.13
N ASP A 21 13.74 -0.09 0.45
CA ASP A 21 14.13 1.01 1.33
C ASP A 21 14.00 0.65 2.82
N GLY A 22 13.59 -0.59 3.14
CA GLY A 22 13.57 -1.13 4.51
C GLY A 22 12.21 -1.10 5.20
N ALA A 23 11.10 -0.87 4.47
CA ALA A 23 9.77 -0.97 5.06
C ALA A 23 9.51 -2.41 5.57
N ALA A 24 9.21 -2.54 6.86
CA ALA A 24 8.95 -3.82 7.53
C ALA A 24 7.45 -4.15 7.66
N SER A 25 6.59 -3.15 7.61
CA SER A 25 5.14 -3.30 7.70
C SER A 25 4.41 -2.16 6.98
N PHE A 26 3.14 -2.40 6.63
CA PHE A 26 2.27 -1.41 5.99
C PHE A 26 0.97 -1.23 6.78
N THR A 27 0.54 0.01 6.96
CA THR A 27 -0.77 0.34 7.58
C THR A 27 -1.65 1.04 6.55
N GLU A 28 -2.75 0.43 6.16
CA GLU A 28 -3.79 1.04 5.32
C GLU A 28 -4.70 1.90 6.19
N ILE A 29 -4.85 3.17 5.84
CA ILE A 29 -5.75 4.10 6.52
C ILE A 29 -6.90 4.40 5.56
N GLY A 30 -8.10 4.02 5.95
CA GLY A 30 -9.31 4.15 5.14
C GLY A 30 -10.14 2.87 5.11
N PRO A 31 -11.34 2.94 4.54
CA PRO A 31 -12.30 1.85 4.61
C PRO A 31 -11.85 0.62 3.82
N GLY A 32 -12.04 -0.56 4.42
CA GLY A 32 -11.75 -1.84 3.79
C GLY A 32 -10.28 -2.29 3.93
N LYS A 33 -9.83 -3.08 2.94
CA LYS A 33 -8.53 -3.80 2.98
C LYS A 33 -7.90 -4.02 1.61
N VAL A 34 -8.19 -3.13 0.66
CA VAL A 34 -7.78 -3.32 -0.73
C VAL A 34 -6.28 -3.20 -0.85
N LEU A 35 -5.68 -2.16 -0.26
CA LEU A 35 -4.23 -1.96 -0.35
C LEU A 35 -3.47 -3.03 0.42
N GLN A 36 -3.98 -3.47 1.58
CA GLN A 36 -3.44 -4.64 2.29
C GLN A 36 -3.35 -5.87 1.36
N GLY A 37 -4.45 -6.17 0.64
CA GLY A 37 -4.48 -7.27 -0.32
C GLY A 37 -3.52 -7.07 -1.49
N LEU A 38 -3.38 -5.85 -2.01
CA LEU A 38 -2.43 -5.55 -3.08
C LEU A 38 -0.97 -5.68 -2.63
N VAL A 39 -0.63 -5.23 -1.41
CA VAL A 39 0.70 -5.45 -0.83
C VAL A 39 1.00 -6.94 -0.73
N LYS A 40 0.07 -7.74 -0.20
CA LYS A 40 0.23 -9.21 -0.11
C LYS A 40 0.39 -9.92 -1.46
N LYS A 41 -0.13 -9.34 -2.55
CA LYS A 41 0.11 -9.84 -3.91
C LYS A 41 1.50 -9.50 -4.43
N VAL A 42 2.10 -8.38 -3.99
CA VAL A 42 3.48 -8.02 -4.31
C VAL A 42 4.45 -8.89 -3.50
N ASP A 43 4.21 -9.03 -2.20
CA ASP A 43 4.97 -9.90 -1.31
C ASP A 43 4.07 -10.41 -0.17
N ARG A 44 3.90 -11.73 -0.09
CA ARG A 44 3.02 -12.37 0.91
C ARG A 44 3.55 -12.29 2.33
N THR A 45 4.86 -12.09 2.50
CA THR A 45 5.54 -12.08 3.81
C THR A 45 5.36 -10.77 4.55
N MET A 46 5.10 -9.67 3.85
CA MET A 46 4.95 -8.32 4.44
C MET A 46 3.81 -8.23 5.44
N GLU A 47 4.05 -7.65 6.62
CA GLU A 47 2.99 -7.39 7.59
C GLU A 47 2.08 -6.23 7.13
N THR A 48 0.77 -6.39 7.32
CA THR A 48 -0.23 -5.41 6.89
C THR A 48 -1.29 -5.19 7.97
N PHE A 49 -1.60 -3.93 8.28
CA PHE A 49 -2.63 -3.50 9.24
C PHE A 49 -3.64 -2.56 8.56
N GLY A 50 -4.82 -2.41 9.14
CA GLY A 50 -5.88 -1.54 8.62
C GLY A 50 -6.54 -0.70 9.71
N ILE A 51 -6.77 0.59 9.42
CA ILE A 51 -7.58 1.51 10.22
C ILE A 51 -8.78 1.91 9.35
N ASP A 52 -9.90 1.21 9.52
CA ASP A 52 -11.13 1.40 8.73
C ASP A 52 -11.82 2.73 9.05
N ARG A 53 -11.94 3.02 10.35
CA ARG A 53 -12.51 4.27 10.88
C ARG A 53 -11.68 4.73 12.05
N PHE A 54 -11.49 6.04 12.16
CA PHE A 54 -11.11 6.62 13.44
C PHE A 54 -12.29 6.42 14.39
N ALA A 55 -12.03 5.81 15.55
CA ALA A 55 -12.99 5.84 16.64
C ALA A 55 -13.09 7.28 17.14
N GLU A 56 -14.32 7.75 17.40
CA GLU A 56 -14.55 8.93 18.23
C GLU A 56 -14.18 8.64 19.68
#